data_AF-A0A7Y2F399-F1
#
_entry.id   AF-A0A7Y2F399-F1
#
_cell.length_a   1.000
_cell.length_b   1.000
_cell.length_c   1.000
_cell.angle_alpha   90.00
_cell.angle_beta   90.00
_cell.angle_gamma   90.00
#
_symmetry.space_group_name_H-M   'P 1'
#
loop_
_entity.id
_entity.type
_entity.pdbx_description
1 polymer ?
#
loop_
_entity_poly.entity_id
_entity_poly.type
_entity_poly.pdbx_seq_one_letter_code
_entity_poly.pdbx_strand_id
1 'polypeptide(L)'
;DGEPIQGKDIPLEKASGLEIIDSGANNWKRGQSWTEVMGSVKRHIAAWERGEDMDQDPVMKTKHLANAAWGLFSILTYYSTQPEYDDRDHSYLRPKRIGLDIDEVLCNWVGDWTDKFDMQTPTSWYFDRDILERFETMKKKNELDKFFLSLKPLVKPKDIPFEPHCYITSRPVDASVTEQWLSDHGFPARPVHTVGVGKSKVDIAKKQKLDIFVDDGYHNFLALNKAGICCYLMDAPHNRRYDVGHKRIRSLSELKL
;
A
#
# COMPACT_ATOMS: atom_id res chain seq x y z
N ASP A 1 13.42 -54.71 17.10
CA ASP A 1 11.98 -54.70 16.75
C ASP A 1 11.65 -53.80 15.56
N GLY A 2 12.65 -53.26 14.84
CA GLY A 2 12.41 -52.41 13.65
C GLY A 2 12.01 -50.97 13.96
N GLU A 3 11.74 -50.64 15.22
CA GLU A 3 11.37 -49.30 15.65
C GLU A 3 12.55 -48.31 15.62
N PRO A 4 12.37 -47.10 15.08
CA PRO A 4 13.39 -46.04 15.12
C PRO A 4 13.76 -45.64 16.55
N ILE A 5 15.04 -45.46 16.82
CA ILE A 5 15.59 -45.04 18.12
C ILE A 5 16.40 -43.75 17.91
N GLN A 6 16.27 -42.74 18.77
CA GLN A 6 17.07 -41.53 18.63
C GLN A 6 18.55 -41.82 18.96
N GLY A 7 19.46 -41.29 18.15
CA GLY A 7 20.91 -41.50 18.33
C GLY A 7 21.44 -41.15 19.72
N LYS A 8 20.84 -40.16 20.39
CA LYS A 8 21.21 -39.75 21.76
C LYS A 8 20.88 -40.82 22.82
N ASP A 9 19.94 -41.71 22.53
CA ASP A 9 19.47 -42.76 23.45
C ASP A 9 20.19 -44.09 23.19
N ILE A 10 21.13 -44.14 22.24
CA ILE A 10 21.90 -45.33 21.87
C ILE A 10 23.30 -45.24 22.51
N PRO A 11 23.68 -46.18 23.40
CA PRO A 11 25.05 -46.27 23.88
C PRO A 11 26.02 -46.48 22.71
N LEU A 12 27.17 -45.79 22.71
CA LEU A 12 28.13 -45.78 21.60
C LEU A 12 28.50 -47.19 21.11
N GLU A 13 28.62 -48.13 22.04
CA GLU A 13 29.01 -49.53 21.79
C GLU A 13 27.93 -50.34 21.07
N LYS A 14 26.68 -49.88 21.16
CA LYS A 14 25.51 -50.47 20.47
C LYS A 14 25.14 -49.74 19.19
N ALA A 15 25.84 -48.66 18.85
CA ALA A 15 25.62 -47.92 17.61
C ALA A 15 26.16 -48.69 16.39
N SER A 16 27.19 -49.52 16.58
CA SER A 16 27.78 -50.36 15.52
C SER A 16 26.79 -51.43 15.08
N GLY A 17 26.28 -51.31 13.85
CA GLY A 17 25.30 -52.24 13.26
C GLY A 17 23.89 -51.66 13.09
N LEU A 18 23.66 -50.41 13.49
CA LEU A 18 22.41 -49.69 13.22
C LEU A 18 22.50 -48.91 11.90
N GLU A 19 21.38 -48.85 11.18
CA GLU A 19 21.22 -48.02 9.97
C GLU A 19 20.73 -46.62 10.35
N ILE A 20 21.34 -45.59 9.77
CA ILE A 20 20.90 -44.20 9.96
C ILE A 20 19.72 -43.94 9.03
N ILE A 21 18.53 -43.79 9.61
CA ILE A 21 17.28 -43.53 8.87
C ILE A 21 17.09 -42.02 8.60
N ASP A 22 17.42 -41.15 9.56
CA ASP A 22 17.54 -39.69 9.38
C ASP A 22 18.68 -39.17 10.27
N SER A 23 19.69 -38.54 9.67
CA SER A 23 20.84 -37.98 10.40
C SER A 23 20.58 -36.59 10.96
N GLY A 24 19.56 -35.89 10.47
CA GLY A 24 19.31 -34.49 10.76
C GLY A 24 20.38 -33.50 10.27
N ALA A 25 21.46 -33.96 9.60
CA ALA A 25 22.59 -33.13 9.17
C ALA A 25 22.19 -31.99 8.22
N ASN A 26 21.10 -32.20 7.46
CA ASN A 26 20.55 -31.22 6.52
C ASN A 26 19.26 -30.56 7.03
N ASN A 27 18.88 -30.74 8.31
CA ASN A 27 17.64 -30.16 8.85
C ASN A 27 17.64 -28.64 8.74
N TRP A 28 18.79 -28.00 8.92
CA TRP A 28 18.93 -26.56 8.76
C TRP A 28 18.57 -26.08 7.34
N LYS A 29 18.63 -26.93 6.32
CA LYS A 29 18.24 -26.59 4.93
C LYS A 29 16.73 -26.59 4.71
N ARG A 30 15.94 -27.18 5.61
CA ARG A 30 14.47 -27.27 5.49
C ARG A 30 13.75 -25.96 5.81
N GLY A 31 14.49 -24.90 6.12
CA GLY A 31 13.94 -23.59 6.48
C GLY A 31 13.48 -23.51 7.94
N GLN A 32 13.44 -22.30 8.46
CA GLN A 32 12.92 -21.93 9.79
C GLN A 32 12.34 -20.52 9.70
N SER A 33 11.42 -20.16 10.58
CA SER A 33 10.92 -18.79 10.71
C SER A 33 12.09 -17.81 10.81
N TRP A 34 12.11 -16.81 9.94
CA TRP A 34 13.18 -15.81 9.91
C TRP A 34 13.13 -14.94 11.16
N THR A 35 11.94 -14.60 11.64
CA THR A 35 11.78 -13.80 12.85
C THR A 35 12.20 -14.56 14.10
N GLU A 36 11.95 -15.88 14.19
CA GLU A 36 12.43 -16.73 15.29
C GLU A 36 13.95 -16.86 15.30
N VAL A 37 14.57 -17.12 14.14
CA VAL A 37 16.03 -17.18 14.01
C VAL A 37 16.65 -15.83 14.39
N MET A 38 16.10 -14.71 13.90
CA MET A 38 16.54 -13.37 14.28
C MET A 38 16.34 -13.09 15.78
N GLY A 39 15.26 -13.60 16.37
CA GLY A 39 15.04 -13.57 17.81
C GLY A 39 16.14 -14.29 18.58
N SER A 40 16.58 -15.46 18.09
CA SER A 40 17.72 -16.19 18.66
C SER A 40 19.02 -15.40 18.56
N VAL A 41 19.33 -14.85 17.37
CA VAL A 41 20.51 -14.00 17.14
C VAL A 41 20.56 -12.85 18.16
N LYS A 42 19.45 -12.12 18.33
CA LYS A 42 19.35 -11.00 19.28
C LYS A 42 19.60 -11.44 20.72
N ARG A 43 19.07 -12.59 21.15
CA ARG A 43 19.30 -13.12 22.51
C ARG A 43 20.77 -13.47 22.74
N HIS A 44 21.45 -14.08 21.77
CA HIS A 44 22.87 -14.40 21.90
C HIS A 44 23.74 -13.14 21.93
N ILE A 45 23.46 -12.14 21.08
CA ILE A 45 24.17 -10.86 21.11
C ILE A 45 24.00 -10.20 22.49
N ALA A 46 22.76 -10.13 22.99
CA ALA A 46 22.49 -9.53 24.30
C ALA A 46 23.17 -10.26 25.46
N ALA A 47 23.32 -11.59 25.39
CA ALA A 47 24.06 -12.36 26.40
C ALA A 47 25.56 -12.05 26.37
N TRP A 48 26.14 -12.00 25.16
CA TRP A 48 27.54 -11.61 24.99
C TRP A 48 27.80 -10.19 25.50
N GLU A 49 26.90 -9.24 25.24
CA GLU A 49 27.00 -7.86 25.76
C GLU A 49 26.97 -7.80 27.30
N ARG A 50 26.36 -8.79 27.97
CA ARG A 50 26.39 -8.93 29.44
C ARG A 50 27.64 -9.61 29.97
N GLY A 51 28.58 -9.99 29.11
CA GLY A 51 29.79 -10.73 29.49
C GLY A 51 29.60 -12.25 29.56
N GLU A 52 28.48 -12.78 29.05
CA GLU A 52 28.26 -14.21 28.93
C GLU A 52 28.87 -14.69 27.60
N ASP A 53 30.06 -15.30 27.63
CA ASP A 53 30.74 -15.76 26.40
C ASP A 53 30.18 -17.08 25.86
N MET A 54 29.71 -17.95 26.75
CA MET A 54 29.30 -19.32 26.46
C MET A 54 27.81 -19.53 26.70
N ASP A 55 27.13 -20.14 25.72
CA ASP A 55 25.74 -20.53 25.81
C ASP A 55 25.55 -21.61 26.90
N GLN A 56 24.45 -21.49 27.63
CA GLN A 56 24.10 -22.38 28.74
C GLN A 56 23.40 -23.66 28.27
N ASP A 57 23.25 -23.87 26.96
CA ASP A 57 22.77 -25.13 26.40
C ASP A 57 23.65 -26.29 26.93
N PRO A 58 23.05 -27.27 27.63
CA PRO A 58 23.81 -28.30 28.33
C PRO A 58 24.50 -29.27 27.37
N VAL A 59 24.08 -29.32 26.10
CA VAL A 59 24.56 -30.24 25.07
C VAL A 59 25.64 -29.58 24.20
N MET A 60 25.39 -28.39 23.66
CA MET A 60 26.29 -27.78 22.68
C MET A 60 27.39 -26.93 23.31
N LYS A 61 27.09 -26.17 24.37
CA LYS A 61 28.03 -25.23 25.04
C LYS A 61 28.88 -24.44 24.03
N THR A 62 28.24 -23.77 23.08
CA THR A 62 28.90 -22.98 22.04
C THR A 62 29.05 -21.51 22.45
N LYS A 63 29.90 -20.74 21.75
CA LYS A 63 30.01 -19.29 21.98
C LYS A 63 28.75 -18.58 21.55
N HIS A 64 28.26 -17.62 22.33
CA HIS A 64 27.09 -16.80 21.96
C HIS A 64 27.29 -16.14 20.57
N LEU A 65 28.46 -15.56 20.31
CA LEU A 65 28.74 -14.95 19.00
C LEU A 65 28.78 -15.96 17.85
N ALA A 66 29.16 -17.22 18.10
CA ALA A 66 29.11 -18.26 17.07
C ALA A 66 27.66 -18.62 16.71
N ASN A 67 26.79 -18.77 17.72
CA ASN A 67 25.36 -19.01 17.50
C ASN A 67 24.69 -17.83 16.78
N ALA A 68 25.04 -16.59 17.15
CA ALA A 68 24.55 -15.39 16.46
C ALA A 68 25.01 -15.36 14.98
N ALA A 69 26.29 -15.61 14.71
CA ALA A 69 26.82 -15.67 13.35
C ALA A 69 26.14 -16.77 12.51
N TRP A 70 25.95 -17.96 13.08
CA TRP A 70 25.22 -19.05 12.43
C TRP A 70 23.78 -18.67 12.06
N GLY A 71 23.05 -18.02 12.97
CA GLY A 71 21.69 -17.55 12.70
C GLY A 71 21.64 -16.53 11.55
N LEU A 72 22.59 -15.59 11.52
CA LEU A 72 22.72 -14.62 10.42
C LEU A 72 23.02 -15.31 9.08
N PHE A 73 23.97 -16.25 9.05
CA PHE A 73 24.28 -17.01 7.83
C PHE A 73 23.11 -17.89 7.35
N SER A 74 22.35 -18.45 8.29
CA SER A 74 21.14 -19.21 7.98
C SER A 74 20.11 -18.32 7.28
N ILE A 75 19.81 -17.14 7.83
CA ILE A 75 18.88 -16.19 7.20
C ILE A 75 19.39 -15.76 5.82
N LEU A 76 20.68 -15.41 5.68
CA LEU A 76 21.28 -15.05 4.38
C LEU A 76 21.13 -16.15 3.35
N THR A 77 21.23 -17.41 3.77
CA THR A 77 21.01 -18.57 2.89
C THR A 77 19.53 -18.70 2.52
N TYR A 78 18.63 -18.54 3.50
CA TYR A 78 17.19 -18.68 3.31
C TYR A 78 16.60 -17.67 2.33
N TYR A 79 17.21 -16.49 2.15
CA TYR A 79 16.81 -15.56 1.08
C TYR A 79 16.73 -16.22 -0.29
N SER A 80 17.61 -17.18 -0.60
CA SER A 80 17.63 -17.87 -1.89
C SER A 80 17.03 -19.27 -1.85
N THR A 81 17.11 -19.95 -0.71
CA THR A 81 16.70 -21.36 -0.63
C THR A 81 15.32 -21.56 -0.04
N GLN A 82 14.89 -20.70 0.89
CA GLN A 82 13.71 -20.89 1.74
C GLN A 82 12.93 -19.56 1.95
N PRO A 83 12.64 -18.78 0.88
CA PRO A 83 11.93 -17.50 0.99
C PRO A 83 10.50 -17.66 1.53
N GLU A 84 9.89 -18.84 1.41
CA GLU A 84 8.57 -19.17 1.95
C GLU A 84 8.49 -19.12 3.48
N TYR A 85 9.65 -19.12 4.17
CA TYR A 85 9.74 -18.97 5.62
C TYR A 85 10.04 -17.53 6.08
N ASP A 86 10.11 -16.58 5.15
CA ASP A 86 10.19 -15.15 5.48
C ASP A 86 8.85 -14.65 6.04
N ASP A 87 8.72 -14.75 7.35
CA ASP A 87 7.54 -14.38 8.14
C ASP A 87 7.63 -12.95 8.68
N ARG A 88 8.51 -12.11 8.12
CA ARG A 88 8.53 -10.68 8.46
C ARG A 88 7.23 -10.00 8.04
N ASP A 89 6.96 -8.86 8.66
CA ASP A 89 5.74 -8.12 8.38
C ASP A 89 5.84 -7.37 7.03
N HIS A 90 5.34 -8.01 5.97
CA HIS A 90 5.40 -7.49 4.61
C HIS A 90 4.15 -6.68 4.24
N SER A 91 4.30 -5.44 3.78
CA SER A 91 3.16 -4.60 3.37
C SER A 91 2.45 -5.15 2.14
N TYR A 92 3.17 -5.79 1.22
CA TYR A 92 2.61 -6.40 0.01
C TYR A 92 1.64 -7.58 0.29
N LEU A 93 1.68 -8.18 1.49
CA LEU A 93 0.72 -9.20 1.92
C LEU A 93 -0.59 -8.59 2.48
N ARG A 94 -0.60 -7.27 2.71
CA ARG A 94 -1.75 -6.52 3.25
C ARG A 94 -2.06 -5.32 2.36
N PRO A 95 -2.43 -5.57 1.08
CA PRO A 95 -2.64 -4.51 0.11
C PRO A 95 -3.74 -3.55 0.58
N LYS A 96 -3.47 -2.25 0.48
CA LYS A 96 -4.41 -1.18 0.84
C LYS A 96 -5.45 -0.98 -0.26
N ARG A 97 -6.71 -0.78 0.13
CA ARG A 97 -7.78 -0.34 -0.78
C ARG A 97 -7.71 1.17 -0.93
N ILE A 98 -7.13 1.63 -2.04
CA ILE A 98 -6.90 3.05 -2.32
C ILE A 98 -7.97 3.54 -3.29
N GLY A 99 -8.81 4.48 -2.85
CA GLY A 99 -9.72 5.20 -3.76
C GLY A 99 -9.13 6.52 -4.20
N LEU A 100 -9.49 6.97 -5.40
CA LEU A 100 -9.03 8.25 -5.95
C LEU A 100 -10.23 9.11 -6.35
N ASP A 101 -10.12 10.42 -6.14
CA ASP A 101 -10.88 11.37 -6.96
C ASP A 101 -10.35 11.38 -8.40
N ILE A 102 -11.13 11.97 -9.30
CA ILE A 102 -10.77 12.16 -10.69
C ILE A 102 -10.24 13.57 -10.93
N ASP A 103 -11.06 14.57 -10.65
CA ASP A 103 -10.77 15.97 -11.00
C ASP A 103 -9.68 16.51 -10.06
N GLU A 104 -8.67 17.17 -10.62
CA GLU A 104 -7.45 17.66 -9.95
C GLU A 104 -6.59 16.60 -9.21
N VAL A 105 -6.94 15.32 -9.34
CA VAL A 105 -6.10 14.17 -8.93
C VAL A 105 -5.53 13.44 -10.14
N LEU A 106 -6.39 13.06 -11.09
CA LEU A 106 -6.03 12.41 -12.35
C LEU A 106 -6.23 13.31 -13.56
N CYS A 107 -7.16 14.25 -13.47
CA CYS A 107 -7.73 15.00 -14.58
C CYS A 107 -7.60 16.51 -14.35
N ASN A 108 -7.20 17.26 -15.38
CA ASN A 108 -6.97 18.71 -15.33
C ASN A 108 -8.28 19.49 -15.48
N TRP A 109 -9.22 19.24 -14.58
CA TRP A 109 -10.55 19.83 -14.67
C TRP A 109 -10.51 21.35 -14.47
N VAL A 110 -9.77 21.85 -13.47
CA VAL A 110 -9.69 23.29 -13.21
C VAL A 110 -9.05 24.00 -14.39
N GLY A 111 -7.92 23.48 -14.90
CA GLY A 111 -7.22 24.10 -16.03
C GLY A 111 -8.09 24.18 -17.29
N ASP A 112 -8.70 23.07 -17.71
CA ASP A 112 -9.53 23.06 -18.91
C ASP A 112 -10.85 23.84 -18.72
N TRP A 113 -11.39 23.91 -17.49
CA TRP A 113 -12.53 24.77 -17.18
C TRP A 113 -12.16 26.25 -17.27
N THR A 114 -11.03 26.65 -16.68
CA THR A 114 -10.58 28.05 -16.72
C THR A 114 -10.25 28.49 -18.14
N ASP A 115 -9.65 27.62 -18.95
CA ASP A 115 -9.37 27.90 -20.36
C ASP A 115 -10.67 28.11 -21.16
N LYS A 116 -11.68 27.25 -20.95
CA LYS A 116 -12.97 27.32 -21.66
C LYS A 116 -13.71 28.63 -21.41
N PHE A 117 -13.58 29.20 -20.22
CA PHE A 117 -14.33 30.36 -19.78
C PHE A 117 -13.47 31.62 -19.56
N ASP A 118 -12.23 31.62 -20.05
CA ASP A 118 -11.28 32.73 -19.96
C ASP A 118 -11.11 33.25 -18.52
N MET A 119 -10.84 32.31 -17.60
CA MET A 119 -10.68 32.58 -16.17
C MET A 119 -9.21 32.42 -15.75
N GLN A 120 -8.81 33.16 -14.72
CA GLN A 120 -7.50 32.96 -14.09
C GLN A 120 -7.48 31.68 -13.25
N THR A 121 -6.29 31.08 -13.10
CA THR A 121 -6.09 29.93 -12.22
C THR A 121 -6.53 30.27 -10.80
N PRO A 122 -7.46 29.50 -10.21
CA PRO A 122 -8.06 29.86 -8.94
C PRO A 122 -7.16 29.50 -7.75
N THR A 123 -7.24 30.31 -6.71
CA THR A 123 -6.64 30.02 -5.40
C THR A 123 -7.63 29.43 -4.40
N SER A 124 -8.88 29.21 -4.80
CA SER A 124 -9.99 28.65 -4.00
C SER A 124 -10.88 27.77 -4.88
N TRP A 125 -11.41 26.67 -4.35
CA TRP A 125 -12.37 25.83 -5.07
C TRP A 125 -13.67 26.58 -5.44
N TYR A 126 -14.02 27.59 -4.64
CA TYR A 126 -15.18 28.45 -4.88
C TYR A 126 -14.82 29.64 -5.78
N PHE A 127 -14.39 29.36 -7.02
CA PHE A 127 -13.90 30.39 -7.95
C PHE A 127 -14.90 30.79 -9.03
N ASP A 128 -15.78 29.87 -9.45
CA ASP A 128 -16.83 30.13 -10.44
C ASP A 128 -18.19 30.17 -9.74
N ARG A 129 -18.82 31.36 -9.71
CA ARG A 129 -20.14 31.57 -9.10
C ARG A 129 -21.27 30.96 -9.92
N ASP A 130 -21.03 30.79 -11.22
CA ASP A 130 -22.03 30.36 -12.19
C ASP A 130 -21.84 28.88 -12.59
N ILE A 131 -20.96 28.15 -11.88
CA ILE A 131 -20.57 26.77 -12.22
C ILE A 131 -21.79 25.85 -12.41
N LEU A 132 -22.78 25.93 -11.53
CA LEU A 132 -24.00 25.11 -11.60
C LEU A 132 -24.86 25.51 -12.80
N GLU A 133 -25.03 26.81 -13.06
CA GLU A 133 -25.79 27.31 -14.21
C GLU A 133 -25.12 26.95 -15.54
N ARG A 134 -23.79 27.01 -15.58
CA ARG A 134 -22.97 26.59 -16.72
C ARG A 134 -23.13 25.11 -16.99
N PHE A 135 -23.11 24.26 -15.97
CA PHE A 135 -23.40 22.82 -16.12
C PHE A 135 -24.80 22.58 -16.69
N GLU A 136 -25.83 23.24 -16.15
CA GLU A 136 -27.21 23.12 -16.67
C GLU A 136 -27.33 23.59 -18.13
N THR A 137 -26.62 24.66 -18.48
CA THR A 137 -26.60 25.19 -19.84
C THR A 137 -25.90 24.22 -20.81
N MET A 138 -24.75 23.68 -20.42
CA MET A 138 -24.01 22.70 -21.22
C MET A 138 -24.79 21.40 -21.37
N LYS A 139 -25.51 20.97 -20.33
CA LYS A 139 -26.38 19.80 -20.37
C LYS A 139 -27.51 19.98 -21.37
N LYS A 140 -28.21 21.13 -21.36
CA LYS A 140 -29.27 21.47 -22.33
C LYS A 140 -28.76 21.52 -23.78
N LYS A 141 -27.48 21.85 -23.97
CA LYS A 141 -26.82 21.90 -25.28
C LYS A 141 -26.17 20.57 -25.71
N ASN A 142 -26.28 19.50 -24.90
CA ASN A 142 -25.56 18.24 -25.13
C ASN A 142 -24.04 18.41 -25.29
N GLU A 143 -23.47 19.32 -24.51
CA GLU A 143 -22.03 19.65 -24.48
C GLU A 143 -21.34 19.14 -23.20
N LEU A 144 -22.09 18.83 -22.14
CA LEU A 144 -21.54 18.50 -20.83
C LEU A 144 -20.66 17.25 -20.88
N ASP A 145 -21.18 16.14 -21.41
CA ASP A 145 -20.43 14.88 -21.50
C ASP A 145 -19.20 15.04 -22.40
N LYS A 146 -19.34 15.76 -23.52
CA LYS A 146 -18.24 16.06 -24.44
C LYS A 146 -17.13 16.84 -23.75
N PHE A 147 -17.48 17.79 -22.88
CA PHE A 147 -16.51 18.52 -22.09
C PHE A 147 -15.75 17.57 -21.16
N PHE A 148 -16.44 16.74 -20.38
CA PHE A 148 -15.78 15.79 -19.47
C PHE A 148 -14.91 14.75 -20.19
N LEU A 149 -15.32 14.30 -21.39
CA LEU A 149 -14.51 13.41 -22.23
C LEU A 149 -13.27 14.10 -22.82
N SER A 150 -13.31 15.43 -23.00
CA SER A 150 -12.22 16.19 -23.60
C SER A 150 -11.12 16.61 -22.63
N LEU A 151 -11.32 16.40 -21.32
CA LEU A 151 -10.40 16.85 -20.28
C LEU A 151 -9.04 16.16 -20.40
N LYS A 152 -7.96 16.90 -20.14
CA LYS A 152 -6.59 16.39 -20.21
C LYS A 152 -6.20 15.66 -18.92
N PRO A 153 -5.43 14.57 -18.99
CA PRO A 153 -4.89 13.93 -17.80
C PRO A 153 -3.76 14.78 -17.17
N LEU A 154 -3.72 14.82 -15.84
CA LEU A 154 -2.62 15.41 -15.06
C LEU A 154 -1.48 14.43 -14.83
N VAL A 155 -1.79 13.14 -14.80
CA VAL A 155 -0.83 12.06 -14.51
C VAL A 155 -0.88 11.01 -15.61
N LYS A 156 0.23 10.32 -15.86
CA LYS A 156 0.24 9.16 -16.76
C LYS A 156 -0.13 7.92 -15.96
N PRO A 157 -0.96 7.00 -16.49
CA PRO A 157 -1.34 5.79 -15.77
C PRO A 157 -0.15 4.97 -15.23
N LYS A 158 0.94 4.91 -16.01
CA LYS A 158 2.18 4.20 -15.62
C LYS A 158 2.93 4.81 -14.43
N ASP A 159 2.63 6.06 -14.07
CA ASP A 159 3.27 6.77 -12.96
C ASP A 159 2.52 6.55 -11.63
N ILE A 160 1.40 5.80 -11.64
CA ILE A 160 0.67 5.37 -10.44
C ILE A 160 1.30 4.07 -9.94
N PRO A 161 1.95 4.04 -8.75
CA PRO A 161 2.71 2.86 -8.30
C PRO A 161 1.83 1.79 -7.64
N PHE A 162 0.52 1.89 -7.81
CA PHE A 162 -0.47 0.98 -7.23
C PHE A 162 -1.68 0.88 -8.14
N GLU A 163 -2.45 -0.16 -7.88
CA GLU A 163 -3.71 -0.40 -8.56
C GLU A 163 -4.86 0.22 -7.75
N PRO A 164 -5.58 1.22 -8.29
CA PRO A 164 -6.71 1.84 -7.58
C PRO A 164 -7.79 0.79 -7.26
N HIS A 165 -8.46 0.94 -6.12
CA HIS A 165 -9.60 0.09 -5.76
C HIS A 165 -10.88 0.57 -6.45
N CYS A 166 -11.13 1.88 -6.44
CA CYS A 166 -12.25 2.53 -7.10
C CYS A 166 -11.96 4.03 -7.32
N TYR A 167 -12.81 4.68 -8.10
CA TYR A 167 -12.83 6.12 -8.26
C TYR A 167 -14.13 6.69 -7.66
N ILE A 168 -14.04 7.82 -6.97
CA ILE A 168 -15.22 8.50 -6.41
C ILE A 168 -15.18 9.98 -6.80
N THR A 169 -16.15 10.40 -7.62
CA THR A 169 -16.20 11.73 -8.21
C THR A 169 -17.51 12.46 -7.94
N SER A 170 -17.47 13.79 -7.93
CA SER A 170 -18.64 14.67 -7.82
C SER A 170 -19.11 15.22 -9.16
N ARG A 171 -18.58 14.71 -10.28
CA ARG A 171 -18.98 15.12 -11.64
C ARG A 171 -20.50 15.07 -11.83
N PRO A 172 -21.11 16.07 -12.50
CA PRO A 172 -22.55 16.12 -12.75
C PRO A 172 -22.99 15.31 -13.99
N VAL A 173 -22.28 14.22 -14.30
CA VAL A 173 -22.56 13.33 -15.46
C VAL A 173 -22.72 11.89 -14.98
N ASP A 174 -23.24 11.03 -15.85
CA ASP A 174 -23.32 9.59 -15.57
C ASP A 174 -21.91 8.99 -15.38
N ALA A 175 -21.82 7.96 -14.55
CA ALA A 175 -20.55 7.28 -14.27
C ALA A 175 -19.88 6.76 -15.56
N SER A 176 -20.67 6.31 -16.53
CA SER A 176 -20.19 5.80 -17.82
C SER A 176 -19.35 6.82 -18.61
N VAL A 177 -19.62 8.12 -18.47
CA VAL A 177 -18.82 9.18 -19.12
C VAL A 177 -17.40 9.21 -18.52
N THR A 178 -17.29 9.02 -17.21
CA THR A 178 -16.00 8.98 -16.53
C THR A 178 -15.28 7.66 -16.76
N GLU A 179 -16.00 6.54 -16.80
CA GLU A 179 -15.45 5.23 -17.19
C GLU A 179 -14.85 5.28 -18.61
N GLN A 180 -15.56 5.90 -19.55
CA GLN A 180 -15.06 6.10 -20.90
C GLN A 180 -13.79 6.96 -20.90
N TRP A 181 -13.80 8.11 -20.20
CA TRP A 181 -12.61 8.97 -20.09
C TRP A 181 -11.39 8.22 -19.52
N LEU A 182 -11.59 7.39 -18.49
CA LEU A 182 -10.54 6.56 -17.91
C LEU A 182 -9.99 5.56 -18.93
N SER A 183 -10.88 4.91 -19.70
CA SER A 183 -10.53 3.95 -20.75
C SER A 183 -9.72 4.61 -21.87
N ASP A 184 -10.17 5.77 -22.37
CA ASP A 184 -9.53 6.50 -23.46
C ASP A 184 -8.10 6.95 -23.11
N HIS A 185 -7.84 7.21 -21.83
CA HIS A 185 -6.53 7.62 -21.32
C HIS A 185 -5.70 6.48 -20.74
N GLY A 186 -6.19 5.24 -20.79
CA GLY A 186 -5.46 4.05 -20.35
C GLY A 186 -5.34 3.88 -18.83
N PHE A 187 -6.24 4.48 -18.05
CA PHE A 187 -6.30 4.25 -16.61
C PHE A 187 -6.94 2.89 -16.29
N PRO A 188 -6.63 2.28 -15.13
CA PRO A 188 -7.22 1.01 -14.75
C PRO A 188 -8.75 1.05 -14.70
N ALA A 189 -9.40 0.07 -15.34
CA ALA A 189 -10.85 -0.11 -15.38
C ALA A 189 -11.39 -0.59 -14.02
N ARG A 190 -11.54 0.36 -13.10
CA ARG A 190 -12.03 0.13 -11.73
C ARG A 190 -13.40 0.79 -11.53
N PRO A 191 -14.21 0.33 -10.56
CA PRO A 191 -15.54 0.88 -10.32
C PRO A 191 -15.50 2.40 -10.16
N VAL A 192 -16.39 3.10 -10.87
CA VAL A 192 -16.59 4.53 -10.75
C VAL A 192 -17.87 4.80 -9.95
N HIS A 193 -17.78 5.72 -9.01
CA HIS A 193 -18.91 6.14 -8.19
C HIS A 193 -19.11 7.65 -8.28
N THR A 194 -20.24 8.06 -8.83
CA THR A 194 -20.64 9.47 -8.88
C THR A 194 -21.54 9.80 -7.69
N VAL A 195 -21.11 10.70 -6.81
CA VAL A 195 -21.95 11.18 -5.68
C VAL A 195 -22.81 12.39 -6.06
N GLY A 196 -22.46 13.08 -7.14
CA GLY A 196 -23.08 14.35 -7.55
C GLY A 196 -22.53 15.55 -6.77
N VAL A 197 -22.85 16.76 -7.26
CA VAL A 197 -22.29 18.01 -6.75
C VAL A 197 -22.75 18.29 -5.31
N GLY A 198 -21.80 18.59 -4.43
CA GLY A 198 -22.06 18.94 -3.02
C GLY A 198 -22.44 17.76 -2.12
N LYS A 199 -22.36 16.51 -2.62
CA LYS A 199 -22.59 15.30 -1.82
C LYS A 199 -21.27 14.74 -1.31
N SER A 200 -21.32 14.16 -0.11
CA SER A 200 -20.13 13.60 0.56
C SER A 200 -19.70 12.28 -0.07
N LYS A 201 -18.38 12.08 -0.19
CA LYS A 201 -17.77 10.81 -0.63
C LYS A 201 -17.65 9.76 0.49
N VAL A 202 -17.91 10.15 1.74
CA VAL A 202 -17.68 9.31 2.94
C VAL A 202 -18.45 7.99 2.89
N ASP A 203 -19.73 8.02 2.53
CA ASP A 203 -20.56 6.81 2.58
C ASP A 203 -20.10 5.77 1.57
N ILE A 204 -19.72 6.23 0.37
CA ILE A 204 -19.15 5.35 -0.67
C ILE A 204 -17.80 4.82 -0.23
N ALA A 205 -16.92 5.67 0.30
CA ALA A 205 -15.61 5.26 0.78
C ALA A 205 -15.70 4.21 1.91
N LYS A 206 -16.66 4.35 2.83
CA LYS A 206 -16.98 3.34 3.85
C LYS A 206 -17.52 2.05 3.24
N LYS A 207 -18.46 2.14 2.30
CA LYS A 207 -19.04 0.98 1.61
C LYS A 207 -17.99 0.16 0.87
N GLN A 208 -17.02 0.84 0.24
CA GLN A 208 -15.90 0.20 -0.45
C GLN A 208 -14.77 -0.25 0.49
N LYS A 209 -14.87 0.08 1.79
CA LYS A 209 -13.88 -0.25 2.83
C LYS A 209 -12.51 0.30 2.48
N LEU A 210 -12.45 1.55 2.03
CA LEU A 210 -11.19 2.17 1.65
C LEU A 210 -10.29 2.36 2.87
N ASP A 211 -9.02 2.00 2.71
CA ASP A 211 -7.98 2.29 3.70
C ASP A 211 -7.45 3.71 3.48
N ILE A 212 -7.28 4.09 2.21
CA ILE A 212 -6.71 5.37 1.79
C ILE A 212 -7.63 6.00 0.74
N PHE A 213 -7.77 7.32 0.79
CA PHE A 213 -8.38 8.12 -0.27
C PHE A 213 -7.48 9.29 -0.66
N VAL A 214 -7.55 9.74 -1.92
CA VAL A 214 -6.84 10.92 -2.40
C VAL A 214 -7.84 11.87 -3.07
N ASP A 215 -7.87 13.12 -2.61
CA ASP A 215 -8.78 14.17 -3.09
C ASP A 215 -8.06 15.52 -3.06
N ASP A 216 -8.33 16.42 -3.99
CA ASP A 216 -7.86 17.81 -3.97
C ASP A 216 -8.78 18.73 -3.13
N GLY A 217 -10.05 18.35 -3.00
CA GLY A 217 -11.08 19.08 -2.30
C GLY A 217 -10.87 19.04 -0.79
N TYR A 218 -10.43 20.16 -0.21
CA TYR A 218 -10.18 20.27 1.23
C TYR A 218 -11.39 19.88 2.11
N HIS A 219 -12.62 20.14 1.65
CA HIS A 219 -13.83 19.75 2.35
C HIS A 219 -14.01 18.21 2.40
N ASN A 220 -13.73 17.50 1.30
CA ASN A 220 -13.73 16.04 1.25
C ASN A 220 -12.61 15.47 2.12
N PHE A 221 -11.41 16.05 2.03
CA PHE A 221 -10.27 15.71 2.89
C PHE A 221 -10.65 15.75 4.38
N LEU A 222 -11.30 16.83 4.83
CA LEU A 222 -11.77 16.96 6.21
C LEU A 222 -12.84 15.93 6.55
N ALA A 223 -13.85 15.75 5.68
CA ALA A 223 -14.96 14.85 5.93
C ALA A 223 -14.51 13.39 6.04
N LEU A 224 -13.64 12.94 5.13
CA LEU A 224 -13.09 11.57 5.10
C LEU A 224 -12.23 11.29 6.33
N ASN A 225 -11.31 12.20 6.68
CA ASN A 225 -10.47 12.03 7.86
C ASN A 225 -11.28 12.04 9.16
N LYS A 226 -12.28 12.92 9.31
CA LYS A 226 -13.20 12.91 10.46
C LYS A 226 -14.02 11.61 10.54
N ALA A 227 -14.29 10.98 9.40
CA ALA A 227 -15.02 9.72 9.32
C ALA A 227 -14.13 8.48 9.53
N GLY A 228 -12.84 8.65 9.83
CA GLY A 228 -11.89 7.56 10.10
C GLY A 228 -11.22 6.97 8.85
N ILE A 229 -11.38 7.60 7.68
CA ILE A 229 -10.73 7.17 6.43
C ILE A 229 -9.48 8.01 6.22
N CYS A 230 -8.32 7.37 6.02
CA CYS A 230 -7.07 8.09 5.80
C CYS A 230 -7.11 8.79 4.44
N CYS A 231 -7.38 10.10 4.42
CA CYS A 231 -7.40 10.86 3.18
C CYS A 231 -6.15 11.75 3.09
N TYR A 232 -5.47 11.69 1.94
CA TYR A 232 -4.40 12.60 1.55
C TYR A 232 -4.95 13.71 0.66
N LEU A 233 -4.48 14.94 0.89
CA LEU A 233 -4.81 16.09 0.08
C LEU A 233 -3.83 16.17 -1.09
N MET A 234 -4.32 15.96 -2.32
CA MET A 234 -3.52 16.19 -3.52
C MET A 234 -3.24 17.69 -3.67
N ASP A 235 -1.99 18.07 -3.89
CA ASP A 235 -1.62 19.47 -4.04
C ASP A 235 -2.23 20.08 -5.30
N ALA A 236 -3.05 21.11 -5.12
CA ALA A 236 -3.60 21.90 -6.20
C ALA A 236 -3.55 23.40 -5.84
N PRO A 237 -3.46 24.33 -6.81
CA PRO A 237 -3.35 25.76 -6.53
C PRO A 237 -4.42 26.27 -5.56
N HIS A 238 -5.63 25.72 -5.65
CA HIS A 238 -6.78 26.17 -4.90
C HIS A 238 -6.84 25.68 -3.44
N ASN A 239 -5.98 24.73 -3.04
CA ASN A 239 -5.97 24.14 -1.69
C ASN A 239 -4.67 24.38 -0.91
N ARG A 240 -3.67 25.06 -1.48
CA ARG A 240 -2.37 25.35 -0.85
C ARG A 240 -2.43 26.23 0.40
N ARG A 241 -3.54 26.95 0.59
CA ARG A 241 -3.80 27.77 1.79
C ARG A 241 -3.96 26.95 3.07
N TYR A 242 -4.19 25.65 2.98
CA TYR A 242 -4.42 24.77 4.12
C TYR A 242 -3.13 24.01 4.47
N ASP A 243 -2.62 24.20 5.68
CA ASP A 243 -1.54 23.36 6.20
C ASP A 243 -2.12 22.03 6.74
N VAL A 244 -1.74 20.93 6.08
CA VAL A 244 -2.16 19.56 6.45
C VAL A 244 -0.97 18.66 6.74
N GLY A 245 0.23 19.23 6.91
CA GLY A 245 1.46 18.51 7.22
C GLY A 245 1.76 17.37 6.23
N HIS A 246 2.10 16.19 6.77
CA HIS A 246 2.47 15.00 5.99
C HIS A 246 1.31 14.35 5.21
N LYS A 247 0.07 14.87 5.34
CA LYS A 247 -1.07 14.40 4.54
C LYS A 247 -1.22 15.12 3.21
N ARG A 248 -0.35 16.08 2.89
CA ARG A 248 -0.24 16.67 1.54
C ARG A 248 0.70 15.83 0.69
N ILE A 249 0.25 15.47 -0.52
CA ILE A 249 1.09 14.82 -1.53
C ILE A 249 1.08 15.64 -2.82
N ARG A 250 2.21 15.68 -3.55
CA ARG A 250 2.29 16.35 -4.87
C ARG A 250 2.24 15.37 -6.04
N SER A 251 2.34 14.09 -5.75
CA SER A 251 2.19 13.00 -6.71
C SER A 251 1.67 11.76 -6.03
N LEU A 252 0.99 10.89 -6.78
CA LEU A 252 0.54 9.59 -6.27
C LEU A 252 1.71 8.68 -5.86
N SER A 253 2.93 8.97 -6.35
CA SER A 253 4.16 8.25 -5.98
C SER A 253 4.63 8.51 -4.55
N GLU A 254 4.14 9.58 -3.90
CA GLU A 254 4.47 9.89 -2.50
C GLU A 254 3.69 9.04 -1.49
N LEU A 255 2.68 8.28 -1.93
CA LEU A 255 1.99 7.33 -1.05
C LEU A 255 2.93 6.20 -0.64
N LYS A 256 3.17 6.09 0.66
CA LYS A 256 3.93 4.98 1.26
C LYS A 256 2.98 3.83 1.54
N LEU A 257 3.09 2.75 0.76
CA LEU A 257 2.19 1.59 0.77
C LEU A 257 2.78 0.37 1.50
#